data_AF-A0A7W0PDC3-F1
#
_entry.id   AF-A0A7W0PDC3-F1
#
_cell.length_a   1.000
_cell.length_b   1.000
_cell.length_c   1.000
_cell.angle_alpha   90.00
_cell.angle_beta   90.00
_cell.angle_gamma   90.00
#
_symmetry.space_group_name_H-M   'P 1'
#
loop_
_entity.id
_entity.type
_entity.pdbx_description
1 polymer ?
#
loop_
_entity_poly.entity_id
_entity_poly.type
_entity_poly.pdbx_seq_one_letter_code
_entity_poly.pdbx_strand_id
1 'polypeptide(L)'
;MAASRSARGAILEYFLPVTGRFTSCFCPRWGTMHWGIDIAAATGTPIVSPEAGVVLEAGPAGGFGNVIYLQHENGDVTVYGHMSKLFVEAGQIVEAGAPIAEVGSLGYSTG
;
A
#
# COMPACT_ATOMS: atom_id res chain seq x y z
N MET A 1 5.23 -1.21 -42.88
CA MET A 1 5.75 -1.38 -41.50
C MET A 1 4.59 -1.20 -40.54
N ALA A 2 4.03 -2.31 -40.04
CA ALA A 2 3.14 -2.29 -38.89
C ALA A 2 3.40 -3.58 -38.14
N ALA A 3 4.31 -3.53 -37.16
CA ALA A 3 4.49 -4.65 -36.25
C ALA A 3 3.33 -4.61 -35.26
N SER A 4 2.39 -5.54 -35.47
CA SER A 4 1.36 -5.88 -34.49
C SER A 4 2.02 -6.14 -33.14
N ARG A 5 1.82 -5.22 -32.18
CA ARG A 5 2.10 -5.51 -30.77
C ARG A 5 1.06 -6.54 -30.32
N SER A 6 1.44 -7.80 -30.40
CA SER A 6 0.75 -8.89 -29.74
C SER A 6 0.61 -8.53 -28.27
N ALA A 7 -0.61 -8.23 -27.82
CA ALA A 7 -0.98 -8.26 -26.41
C ALA A 7 -0.84 -9.72 -25.93
N ARG A 8 0.40 -10.14 -25.63
CA ARG A 8 0.60 -11.22 -24.68
C ARG A 8 0.06 -10.66 -23.37
N GLY A 9 -1.01 -11.26 -22.84
CA GLY A 9 -1.56 -10.85 -21.55
C GLY A 9 -0.41 -10.73 -20.57
N ALA A 10 -0.17 -9.50 -20.09
CA ALA A 10 0.81 -9.28 -19.05
C ALA A 10 0.36 -10.17 -17.89
N ILE A 11 1.21 -11.14 -17.53
CA ILE A 11 1.16 -11.70 -16.20
C ILE A 11 1.36 -10.50 -15.27
N LEU A 12 0.27 -10.00 -14.69
CA LEU A 12 0.34 -8.96 -13.67
C LEU A 12 1.05 -9.59 -12.48
N GLU A 13 2.34 -9.30 -12.37
CA GLU A 13 3.18 -9.77 -11.29
C GLU A 13 2.89 -8.89 -10.08
N TYR A 14 1.91 -9.32 -9.28
CA TYR A 14 1.54 -8.64 -8.06
C TYR A 14 2.50 -9.01 -6.93
N PHE A 15 3.03 -7.99 -6.24
CA PHE A 15 3.76 -8.19 -5.00
C PHE A 15 2.81 -8.16 -3.81
N LEU A 16 3.02 -9.07 -2.85
CA LEU A 16 2.41 -8.92 -1.54
C LEU A 16 3.03 -7.66 -0.89
N PRO A 17 2.23 -6.66 -0.48
CA PRO A 17 2.78 -5.40 0.02
C PRO A 17 3.65 -5.58 1.26
N VAL A 18 3.32 -6.56 2.10
CA VAL A 18 4.10 -6.95 3.26
C VAL A 18 3.87 -8.43 3.56
N THR A 19 4.90 -9.12 4.01
CA THR A 19 4.77 -10.48 4.57
C THR A 19 4.56 -10.36 6.08
N GLY A 20 3.42 -10.84 6.57
CA GLY A 20 3.08 -10.75 7.99
C GLY A 20 1.88 -11.61 8.36
N ARG A 21 1.42 -11.47 9.60
CA ARG A 21 0.24 -12.18 10.11
C ARG A 21 -1.00 -11.32 9.89
N PHE A 22 -1.98 -11.86 9.19
CA PHE A 22 -3.32 -11.26 9.14
C PHE A 22 -3.91 -11.20 10.56
N THR A 23 -4.20 -9.99 11.04
CA THR A 23 -4.74 -9.75 12.40
C THR A 23 -6.15 -9.21 12.38
N SER A 24 -6.59 -8.58 11.29
CA SER A 24 -7.98 -8.11 11.18
C SER A 24 -8.52 -8.04 9.75
N CYS A 25 -9.81 -8.35 9.63
CA CYS A 25 -10.61 -8.19 8.42
C CYS A 25 -11.09 -6.77 8.15
N PHE A 26 -11.53 -6.57 6.92
CA PHE A 26 -12.49 -5.54 6.51
C PHE A 26 -13.87 -5.94 7.03
N CYS A 27 -14.29 -5.36 8.16
CA CYS A 27 -15.48 -5.79 8.87
C CYS A 27 -15.85 -4.80 10.00
N PRO A 28 -17.11 -4.76 10.47
CA PRO A 28 -17.47 -4.03 11.68
C PRO A 28 -16.74 -4.57 12.91
N ARG A 29 -16.10 -3.68 13.68
CA ARG A 29 -15.39 -3.98 14.94
C ARG A 29 -15.67 -2.90 15.98
N TRP A 30 -15.99 -3.30 17.21
CA TRP A 30 -16.21 -2.39 18.34
C TRP A 30 -17.17 -1.22 18.06
N GLY A 31 -18.24 -1.49 17.30
CA GLY A 31 -19.25 -0.49 16.94
C GLY A 31 -18.88 0.44 15.78
N THR A 32 -17.71 0.27 15.14
CA THR A 32 -17.27 1.06 13.97
C THR A 32 -16.87 0.14 12.81
N MET A 33 -17.04 0.60 11.57
CA MET A 33 -16.57 -0.16 10.39
C MET A 33 -15.06 -0.04 10.21
N HIS A 34 -14.36 -1.17 10.03
CA HIS A 34 -12.96 -1.17 9.61
C HIS A 34 -12.87 -1.25 8.08
N TRP A 35 -12.41 -0.18 7.44
CA TRP A 35 -12.34 -0.03 5.98
C TRP A 35 -11.06 -0.58 5.35
N GLY A 36 -10.34 -1.45 6.05
CA GLY A 36 -9.11 -2.07 5.57
C GLY A 36 -8.89 -3.46 6.14
N ILE A 37 -7.70 -3.99 5.94
CA ILE A 37 -7.21 -5.21 6.60
C ILE A 37 -5.95 -4.86 7.38
N ASP A 38 -5.74 -5.55 8.50
CA ASP A 38 -4.53 -5.37 9.32
C ASP A 38 -3.59 -6.57 9.10
N ILE A 39 -2.35 -6.29 8.73
CA ILE A 39 -1.27 -7.28 8.59
C ILE A 39 -0.14 -6.89 9.54
N ALA A 40 0.02 -7.65 10.62
CA ALA A 40 1.05 -7.41 11.62
C ALA A 40 2.41 -7.95 11.16
N ALA A 41 3.43 -7.10 11.24
CA ALA A 41 4.84 -7.41 11.04
C ALA A 41 5.69 -6.56 11.99
N ALA A 42 6.99 -6.86 12.11
CA ALA A 42 7.86 -6.07 12.98
C ALA A 42 8.02 -4.64 12.44
N THR A 43 8.05 -3.65 13.33
CA THR A 43 8.40 -2.26 12.96
C THR A 43 9.71 -2.24 12.16
N GLY A 44 9.74 -1.47 11.07
CA GLY A 44 10.87 -1.45 10.14
C GLY A 44 10.80 -2.48 9.02
N THR A 45 9.81 -3.40 9.03
CA THR A 45 9.59 -4.32 7.91
C THR A 45 9.24 -3.50 6.65
N PRO A 46 9.92 -3.70 5.51
CA PRO A 46 9.60 -2.98 4.29
C PRO A 46 8.19 -3.25 3.80
N ILE A 47 7.50 -2.18 3.41
CA ILE A 47 6.25 -2.24 2.65
C ILE A 47 6.59 -1.90 1.20
N VAL A 48 6.12 -2.72 0.27
CA VAL A 48 6.36 -2.56 -1.17
C VAL A 48 5.07 -2.26 -1.92
N SER A 49 5.20 -1.63 -3.08
CA SER A 49 4.07 -1.44 -3.98
C SER A 49 3.66 -2.76 -4.65
N PRO A 50 2.36 -3.13 -4.66
CA PRO A 50 1.88 -4.35 -5.29
C PRO A 50 1.94 -4.28 -6.82
N GLU A 51 1.77 -3.09 -7.39
CA GLU A 51 1.77 -2.80 -8.83
C GLU A 51 2.42 -1.43 -9.09
N ALA A 52 2.80 -1.12 -10.32
CA ALA A 52 3.23 0.23 -10.67
C ALA A 52 2.12 1.27 -10.41
N GLY A 53 2.49 2.52 -10.14
CA GLY A 53 1.51 3.56 -9.87
C GLY A 53 2.10 4.93 -9.58
N VAL A 54 1.21 5.89 -9.31
CA VAL A 54 1.55 7.27 -8.92
C VAL A 54 1.09 7.55 -7.49
N VAL A 55 2.00 8.06 -6.67
CA VAL A 55 1.70 8.45 -5.29
C VAL A 55 0.83 9.70 -5.32
N LEU A 56 -0.42 9.59 -4.87
CA LEU A 56 -1.34 10.73 -4.77
C LEU A 56 -1.01 11.59 -3.55
N GLU A 57 -0.79 10.94 -2.41
CA GLU A 57 -0.50 11.57 -1.12
C GLU A 57 0.45 10.69 -0.32
N ALA A 58 1.37 11.32 0.41
CA ALA A 58 2.27 10.65 1.35
C ALA A 58 2.59 11.59 2.52
N GLY A 59 2.22 11.20 3.74
CA GLY A 59 2.47 12.01 4.93
C GLY A 59 1.50 11.75 6.09
N PRO A 60 1.44 12.67 7.07
CA PRO A 60 0.56 12.52 8.22
C PRO A 60 -0.93 12.60 7.86
N ALA A 61 -1.74 11.68 8.40
CA ALA A 61 -3.19 11.71 8.28
C ALA A 61 -3.88 11.23 9.57
N GLY A 62 -5.01 11.86 9.90
CA GLY A 62 -5.82 11.52 11.06
C GLY A 62 -6.23 10.05 11.05
N GLY A 63 -6.07 9.37 12.18
CA GLY A 63 -6.37 7.94 12.33
C GLY A 63 -5.30 6.99 11.77
N PHE A 64 -4.62 7.35 10.68
CA PHE A 64 -3.58 6.51 10.06
C PHE A 64 -2.18 6.73 10.63
N GLY A 65 -1.92 7.86 11.28
CA GLY A 65 -0.54 8.25 11.59
C GLY A 65 0.11 8.75 10.31
N ASN A 66 0.97 7.94 9.68
CA ASN A 66 1.38 8.19 8.30
C ASN A 66 0.53 7.38 7.32
N VAL A 67 0.26 7.96 6.16
CA VAL A 67 -0.51 7.34 5.07
C VAL A 67 0.20 7.49 3.73
N ILE A 68 0.00 6.53 2.84
CA ILE A 68 0.30 6.61 1.40
C ILE A 68 -0.97 6.24 0.65
N TYR A 69 -1.38 7.09 -0.29
CA TYR A 69 -2.39 6.77 -1.29
C TYR A 69 -1.69 6.58 -2.62
N LEU A 70 -1.84 5.41 -3.24
CA LEU A 70 -1.18 5.04 -4.47
C LEU A 70 -2.20 4.65 -5.53
N GLN A 71 -2.24 5.39 -6.65
CA GLN A 71 -3.13 5.09 -7.76
C GLN A 71 -2.41 4.24 -8.81
N HIS A 72 -3.03 3.14 -9.20
CA HIS A 72 -2.53 2.21 -10.21
C HIS A 72 -3.05 2.53 -11.62
N GLU A 73 -2.47 1.90 -12.64
CA GLU A 73 -2.84 2.15 -14.04
C GLU A 73 -4.31 1.83 -14.35
N ASN A 74 -4.90 0.87 -13.62
CA ASN A 74 -6.31 0.51 -13.74
C ASN A 74 -7.28 1.50 -13.06
N GLY A 75 -6.76 2.51 -12.36
CA GLY A 75 -7.53 3.52 -11.64
C GLY A 75 -7.82 3.19 -10.17
N ASP A 76 -7.51 1.98 -9.70
CA ASP A 76 -7.66 1.61 -8.29
C ASP A 76 -6.66 2.38 -7.42
N VAL A 77 -7.06 2.65 -6.18
CA VAL A 77 -6.20 3.29 -5.18
C VAL A 77 -5.97 2.34 -4.02
N THR A 78 -4.71 2.00 -3.79
CA THR A 78 -4.29 1.31 -2.58
C THR A 78 -3.90 2.32 -1.51
N VAL A 79 -4.27 2.02 -0.26
CA VAL A 79 -4.04 2.91 0.89
C VAL A 79 -3.26 2.15 1.95
N TYR A 80 -2.14 2.73 2.38
CA TYR A 80 -1.26 2.16 3.40
C TYR A 80 -1.26 3.07 4.61
N GLY A 81 -1.45 2.52 5.81
CA GLY A 81 -1.50 3.26 7.06
C GLY A 81 -0.50 2.77 8.09
N HIS A 82 -0.41 3.50 9.20
CA HIS A 82 0.30 3.11 10.43
C HIS A 82 1.83 3.02 10.30
N MET A 83 2.42 3.57 9.23
CA MET A 83 3.84 3.42 8.92
C MET A 83 4.74 4.27 9.81
N SER A 84 5.92 3.76 10.17
CA SER A 84 6.93 4.50 10.95
C SER A 84 7.72 5.49 10.09
N LYS A 85 7.95 5.14 8.82
CA LYS A 85 8.77 5.89 7.87
C LYS A 85 8.24 5.74 6.45
N LEU A 86 8.33 6.82 5.68
CA LEU A 86 7.95 6.88 4.27
C LEU A 86 9.22 7.02 3.40
N PHE A 87 9.23 6.38 2.24
CA PHE A 87 10.32 6.47 1.26
C PHE A 87 9.93 7.22 -0.01
N VAL A 88 8.68 7.66 -0.10
CA VAL A 88 8.10 8.28 -1.28
C VAL A 88 7.36 9.56 -0.93
N GLU A 89 7.17 10.41 -1.93
CA GLU A 89 6.43 11.68 -1.84
C GLU A 89 5.34 11.78 -2.93
N ALA A 90 4.39 12.71 -2.74
CA ALA A 90 3.31 12.93 -3.69
C ALA A 90 3.83 13.30 -5.09
N GLY A 91 3.21 12.73 -6.13
CA GLY A 91 3.62 12.87 -7.53
C GLY A 91 4.69 11.89 -7.98
N GLN A 92 5.31 11.12 -7.08
CA GLN A 92 6.32 10.12 -7.44
C GLN A 92 5.68 8.93 -8.15
N ILE A 93 6.33 8.46 -9.23
CA ILE A 93 6.01 7.19 -9.90
C ILE A 93 6.79 6.08 -9.21
N VAL A 94 6.12 4.96 -8.90
CA VAL A 94 6.73 3.78 -8.30
C VAL A 94 6.46 2.55 -9.18
N GLU A 95 7.43 1.65 -9.21
CA GLU A 95 7.31 0.35 -9.89
C GLU A 95 6.75 -0.71 -8.94
N ALA A 96 6.22 -1.80 -9.50
CA ALA A 96 5.83 -2.96 -8.70
C ALA A 96 7.05 -3.51 -7.92
N GLY A 97 6.85 -3.84 -6.64
CA GLY A 97 7.89 -4.32 -5.73
C GLY A 97 8.81 -3.23 -5.17
N ALA A 98 8.66 -1.96 -5.59
CA ALA A 98 9.45 -0.86 -5.03
C ALA A 98 9.10 -0.65 -3.54
N PRO A 99 10.09 -0.52 -2.63
CA PRO A 99 9.84 -0.14 -1.25
C PRO A 99 9.25 1.28 -1.17
N ILE A 100 8.13 1.42 -0.46
CA ILE A 100 7.42 2.69 -0.30
C ILE A 100 7.43 3.20 1.15
N ALA A 101 7.55 2.31 2.12
CA ALA A 101 7.52 2.65 3.54
C ALA A 101 8.08 1.53 4.43
N GLU A 102 8.11 1.79 5.74
CA GLU A 102 8.35 0.80 6.79
C GLU A 102 7.10 0.64 7.67
N VAL A 103 6.80 -0.62 8.03
CA VAL A 103 5.79 -0.94 9.04
C VAL A 103 6.09 -0.18 10.34
N GLY A 104 5.05 0.35 10.97
CA GLY A 104 5.11 0.98 12.26
C GLY A 104 3.83 0.77 13.05
N SER A 105 3.61 1.65 14.02
CA SER A 105 2.43 1.63 14.89
C SER A 105 1.94 3.06 15.17
N LEU A 106 1.94 3.92 14.13
CA LEU A 106 1.46 5.29 14.25
C LEU A 106 -0.07 5.39 14.07
N GLY A 107 -0.67 6.47 14.57
CA GLY A 107 -2.11 6.67 14.48
C GLY A 107 -2.90 5.72 15.39
N TYR A 108 -4.07 5.29 14.94
CA TYR A 108 -4.92 4.34 15.66
C TYR A 108 -4.47 2.90 15.38
N SER A 109 -3.30 2.55 15.89
CA SER A 109 -2.77 1.19 15.91
C SER A 109 -2.57 0.71 17.35
N THR A 110 -2.69 -0.60 17.57
CA THR A 110 -2.47 -1.24 18.88
C THR A 110 -1.18 -2.07 18.95
N GLY A 111 -0.38 -2.07 17.88
CA GLY A 111 0.80 -2.92 17.75
C GLY A 111 1.23 -3.05 16.30
#